data_AF-A0AAD4JAP9-F1
#
_entry.id   AF-A0AAD4JAP9-F1
#
_cell.length_a   1.000
_cell.length_b   1.000
_cell.length_c   1.000
_cell.angle_alpha   90.00
_cell.angle_beta   90.00
_cell.angle_gamma   90.00
#
_symmetry.space_group_name_H-M   'P 1'
#
loop_
_entity.id
_entity.type
_entity.pdbx_description
1 polymer ?
#
loop_
_entity_poly.entity_id
_entity_poly.type
_entity_poly.pdbx_seq_one_letter_code
_entity_poly.pdbx_strand_id
1 'polypeptide(L)' 'MDEELLELQRQFEFAQQAKSSIRLSERNVIELVQKFQELQIIDFELLLTTSGKEYITPEQSRSEIVSEINERS' A
#
# COMPACT_ATOMS: atom_id res chain seq x y z
N MET A 1 -41.63 -14.68 -6.25
CA MET A 1 -40.46 -14.47 -5.39
C MET A 1 -39.38 -13.97 -6.32
N ASP A 2 -39.11 -12.68 -6.20
CA ASP A 2 -38.71 -11.74 -7.25
C ASP A 2 -37.39 -12.12 -7.95
N GLU A 3 -37.48 -12.45 -9.23
CA GLU A 3 -36.36 -12.79 -10.12
C GLU A 3 -35.32 -11.66 -10.18
N GLU A 4 -35.78 -10.40 -10.14
CA GLU A 4 -34.93 -9.22 -10.06
C GLU A 4 -34.08 -9.18 -8.77
N LEU A 5 -34.61 -9.67 -7.65
CA LEU A 5 -33.90 -9.71 -6.37
C LEU A 5 -32.77 -10.76 -6.41
N LEU A 6 -33.04 -11.90 -7.05
CA LEU A 6 -32.06 -12.96 -7.26
C LEU A 6 -30.95 -12.53 -8.23
N GLU A 7 -31.29 -11.80 -9.28
CA GLU A 7 -30.30 -11.20 -10.18
C GLU A 7 -29.44 -10.16 -9.44
N LEU A 8 -30.05 -9.32 -8.62
CA LEU A 8 -29.34 -8.31 -7.83
C LEU A 8 -28.39 -8.98 -6.83
N GLN A 9 -28.82 -10.06 -6.16
CA GLN A 9 -28.00 -10.84 -5.26
C GLN A 9 -26.81 -11.49 -5.98
N ARG A 10 -27.04 -12.05 -7.17
CA ARG A 10 -25.97 -12.64 -8.00
C ARG A 10 -24.96 -11.60 -8.46
N GLN A 11 -25.42 -10.40 -8.84
CA GLN A 11 -24.54 -9.29 -9.20
C GLN A 11 -23.75 -8.77 -8.00
N PHE A 12 -24.36 -8.74 -6.81
CA PHE A 12 -23.69 -8.34 -5.57
C PHE A 12 -22.63 -9.36 -5.13
N GLU A 13 -22.93 -10.66 -5.19
CA GLU A 13 -21.95 -11.73 -4.95
C GLU A 13 -20.79 -11.66 -5.94
N PHE A 14 -21.08 -11.42 -7.23
CA PHE A 14 -20.04 -11.24 -8.25
C PHE A 14 -19.15 -10.02 -7.97
N ALA A 15 -19.75 -8.89 -7.56
CA ALA A 15 -19.02 -7.68 -7.18
C ALA A 15 -18.19 -7.85 -5.90
N GLN A 16 -18.63 -8.67 -4.94
CA GLN A 16 -17.83 -9.04 -3.77
C GLN A 16 -16.71 -10.04 -4.08
N GLN A 17 -16.96 -10.98 -5.00
CA GLN A 17 -15.99 -11.97 -5.46
C GLN A 17 -14.97 -11.41 -6.45
N ALA A 18 -15.25 -10.24 -7.05
CA ALA A 18 -14.25 -9.44 -7.73
C ALA A 18 -13.16 -9.14 -6.71
N LYS A 19 -12.11 -9.99 -6.74
CA LYS A 19 -10.98 -9.98 -5.82
C LYS A 19 -10.64 -8.53 -5.57
N SER A 20 -10.75 -8.12 -4.30
CA SER A 20 -10.23 -6.85 -3.86
C SER A 20 -8.83 -6.77 -4.48
N SER A 21 -8.63 -5.86 -5.45
CA SER A 21 -7.30 -5.56 -5.99
C SER A 21 -6.41 -5.49 -4.76
N ILE A 22 -5.52 -6.47 -4.62
CA ILE A 22 -4.87 -6.93 -3.38
C ILE A 22 -5.00 -5.84 -2.31
N ARG A 23 -5.91 -6.02 -1.34
CA ARG A 23 -6.08 -5.04 -0.25
C ARG A 23 -4.78 -5.04 0.55
N LEU A 24 -3.84 -4.22 0.11
CA LEU A 24 -2.57 -4.00 0.75
C LEU A 24 -2.87 -3.33 2.09
N SER A 25 -2.91 -4.13 3.15
CA SER A 25 -2.87 -3.61 4.51
C SER A 25 -1.44 -3.15 4.80
N GLU A 26 -1.25 -2.21 5.72
CA GLU A 26 0.09 -1.72 6.13
C GLU A 26 1.07 -2.89 6.35
N ARG A 27 0.63 -3.94 7.07
CA ARG A 27 1.41 -5.15 7.31
C ARG A 27 1.79 -5.90 6.02
N ASN A 28 0.89 -6.01 5.06
CA ASN A 28 1.17 -6.72 3.81
C ASN A 28 2.16 -5.96 2.93
N VAL A 29 2.15 -4.63 2.95
CA VAL A 29 3.14 -3.81 2.23
C VAL A 29 4.54 -4.03 2.81
N ILE A 30 4.65 -4.02 4.14
CA ILE A 30 5.95 -4.22 4.81
C ILE A 30 6.56 -5.59 4.46
N GLU A 31 5.77 -6.66 4.56
CA GLU A 31 6.26 -8.00 4.22
C GLU A 31 6.61 -8.13 2.72
N LEU A 32 5.85 -7.46 1.84
CA LEU A 32 6.13 -7.49 0.41
C LEU A 32 7.44 -6.77 0.06
N VAL A 33 7.69 -5.60 0.66
CA VAL A 33 8.94 -4.85 0.47
C VAL A 33 10.14 -5.65 0.98
N GLN A 34 10.02 -6.28 2.14
CA GLN A 34 11.06 -7.18 2.66
C GLN A 34 11.35 -8.34 1.70
N LYS A 35 10.30 -8.98 1.17
CA LYS A 35 10.45 -10.05 0.17
C LYS A 35 11.13 -9.57 -1.11
N PHE A 36 10.84 -8.36 -1.57
CA PHE A 36 11.50 -7.78 -2.74
C PHE A 36 12.99 -7.47 -2.50
N GLN A 37 13.37 -7.08 -1.28
CA GLN A 37 14.78 -6.94 -0.89
C GLN A 37 15.49 -8.29 -0.80
N GLU A 38 14.86 -9.31 -0.19
CA GLU A 38 15.41 -10.67 -0.13
C GLU A 38 15.68 -11.26 -1.53
N LEU A 39 14.79 -10.97 -2.48
CA LEU A 39 14.92 -11.39 -3.87
C LEU A 39 15.88 -10.51 -4.71
N GLN A 40 16.49 -9.48 -4.10
CA GLN A 40 17.33 -8.48 -4.78
C GLN A 40 16.67 -7.84 -6.01
N ILE A 41 15.33 -7.69 -5.98
CA ILE A 41 14.58 -6.97 -7.03
C ILE A 41 14.70 -5.45 -6.82
N ILE A 42 14.91 -5.05 -5.55
CA ILE A 42 15.16 -3.67 -5.13
C ILE A 42 16.64 -3.57 -4.73
N ASP A 43 17.41 -2.75 -5.45
CA ASP A 43 18.82 -2.48 -5.15
C ASP A 43 19.04 -1.15 -4.40
N PHE A 44 17.96 -0.44 -4.08
CA PHE A 44 18.03 0.84 -3.37
C PHE A 44 17.73 0.70 -1.88
N GLU A 45 18.35 1.58 -1.08
CA GLU A 45 18.16 1.60 0.37
C GLU A 45 16.78 2.14 0.74
N LEU A 46 16.12 1.45 1.67
CA LEU A 46 14.85 1.85 2.25
C LEU A 46 15.02 2.00 3.76
N LEU A 47 14.53 3.10 4.30
CA LEU A 47 14.51 3.41 5.72
C LEU A 47 13.11 3.12 6.27
N LEU A 48 13.03 2.49 7.44
CA LEU A 48 11.76 2.31 8.13
C LEU A 48 11.47 3.55 8.98
N THR A 49 10.24 4.07 8.90
CA THR A 49 9.83 5.21 9.76
C THR A 49 9.79 4.79 11.23
N THR A 50 9.90 5.75 12.16
CA THR A 50 9.85 5.48 13.62
C THR A 50 8.54 4.85 14.08
N SER A 51 7.47 5.04 13.31
CA SER A 51 6.18 4.37 13.51
C SER A 51 6.19 2.89 13.10
N GLY A 52 7.19 2.44 12.33
CA GLY A 52 7.32 1.06 11.84
C GLY A 52 6.31 0.67 10.76
N LYS A 53 5.62 1.65 10.18
CA LYS A 53 4.46 1.43 9.30
C LYS A 53 4.77 1.67 7.83
N GLU A 54 5.86 2.39 7.55
CA GLU A 54 6.14 2.91 6.22
C GLU A 54 7.64 2.80 5.92
N TYR A 55 7.95 2.59 4.65
CA TYR A 55 9.30 2.68 4.12
C TYR A 55 9.46 3.97 3.33
N ILE A 56 10.60 4.64 3.52
CA ILE A 56 10.95 5.87 2.82
C ILE A 56 12.37 5.76 2.28
N THR A 57 12.62 6.33 1.11
CA THR A 57 13.98 6.40 0.57
C THR A 57 14.76 7.54 1.27
N PRO A 58 16.08 7.43 1.40
CA PRO A 58 16.90 8.51 1.97
C PRO A 58 16.75 9.85 1.24
N GLU A 59 16.55 9.82 -0.08
CA GLU A 59 16.30 11.01 -0.89
C GLU A 59 14.97 11.67 -0.54
N GLN A 60 13.91 10.87 -0.38
CA GLN A 60 12.60 11.42 -0.03
C GLN A 60 12.61 12.01 1.38
N SER A 61 13.28 11.37 2.33
CA SER A 61 13.47 11.93 3.68
C SER A 61 14.21 13.27 3.64
N ARG A 62 15.26 13.41 2.83
CA ARG A 62 15.94 14.69 2.63
C ARG A 62 15.03 15.75 2.00
N SER A 63 14.24 15.36 1.01
CA SER A 63 13.29 16.27 0.35
C SER A 63 12.27 16.83 1.34
N GLU A 64 11.71 15.98 2.21
CA GLU A 64 10.75 16.43 3.23
C GLU A 64 11.39 17.39 4.24
N ILE A 65 12.62 17.11 4.69
CA ILE A 65 13.34 18.01 5.59
C ILE A 65 13.55 19.38 4.94
N VAL A 66 13.98 19.41 3.67
CA VAL A 66 14.19 20.68 2.94
C VAL A 66 12.88 21.42 2.73
N SER A 67 11.79 20.71 2.41
CA SER A 67 10.46 21.30 2.27
C SER A 67 10.01 21.95 3.58
N GLU A 68 10.08 21.23 4.70
CA GLU A 68 9.70 21.76 6.02
C GLU A 68 10.56 22.97 6.44
N ILE A 69 11.86 22.98 6.12
CA ILE A 69 12.72 24.13 6.39
C ILE A 69 12.28 25.34 5.55
N ASN A 70 12.00 25.14 4.27
CA ASN A 70 11.58 26.22 3.36
C ASN A 70 10.18 26.75 3.69
N GLU A 71 9.23 25.91 4.12
CA GLU A 71 7.89 26.35 4.53
C GLU A 71 7.92 27.19 5.83
N ARG A 72 8.93 27.00 6.67
CA ARG A 72 9.09 27.70 7.95
C ARG A 72 10.04 28.90 7.90
N SER A 73 10.63 29.20 6.74
CA SER A 73 11.55 30.33 6.51
C SER A 73 10.83 31.54 5.92
#